data_AF-A0A5A5RKG9-F1
#
_entry.id   AF-A0A5A5RKG9-F1
#
_cell.length_a   1.000
_cell.length_b   1.000
_cell.length_c   1.000
_cell.angle_alpha   90.00
_cell.angle_beta   90.00
_cell.angle_gamma   90.00
#
_symmetry.space_group_name_H-M   'P 1'
#
loop_
_entity.id
_entity.type
_entity.pdbx_description
1 polymer ?
#
loop_
_entity_poly.entity_id
_entity_poly.type
_entity_poly.pdbx_seq_one_letter_code
_entity_poly.pdbx_strand_id
1 'polypeptide(L)'
;MKSIVLIVGFETFNRNLYRQSGLLASSKCPDLEVKVFSDKSLTSEPEIVEQALATADVFFASLIFDYDQVTWLRQRAAQIPIRLVFESALELMSLTRLGEFAIGDKPKGMPKPIQFILSKFSSGKEEDKLAGYLSFLKTGPKLLKFIPAKKVQDLRNWLIIYGYWNAGGTENVAAMCWVIAQKYLGLKVREIPEVIGLFGNCYANN
;
A
#
# COMPACT_ATOMS: atom_id res chain seq x y z
N MET A 1 7.15 -18.85 -6.03
CA MET A 1 6.32 -17.76 -6.57
C MET A 1 5.96 -16.85 -5.42
N LYS A 2 6.10 -15.53 -5.60
CA LYS A 2 5.75 -14.51 -4.61
C LYS A 2 4.35 -14.00 -4.89
N SER A 3 3.59 -13.65 -3.85
CA SER A 3 2.18 -13.28 -4.01
C SER A 3 1.80 -11.95 -3.37
N ILE A 4 1.00 -11.17 -4.10
CA ILE A 4 0.34 -9.96 -3.62
C ILE A 4 -1.17 -10.23 -3.59
N VAL A 5 -1.79 -10.06 -2.43
CA VAL A 5 -3.24 -10.07 -2.28
C VAL A 5 -3.71 -8.61 -2.23
N LEU A 6 -4.46 -8.21 -3.26
CA LEU A 6 -5.01 -6.88 -3.45
C LEU A 6 -6.52 -6.90 -3.20
N ILE A 7 -6.99 -6.23 -2.15
CA ILE A 7 -8.40 -6.14 -1.79
C ILE A 7 -8.86 -4.68 -1.87
N VAL A 8 -9.80 -4.36 -2.75
CA VAL A 8 -10.25 -2.98 -2.96
C VAL A 8 -11.75 -2.86 -2.72
N GLY A 9 -12.14 -1.89 -1.90
CA GLY A 9 -13.53 -1.53 -1.67
C GLY A 9 -14.04 -0.50 -2.66
N PHE A 10 -15.37 -0.43 -2.78
CA PHE A 10 -16.10 0.47 -3.67
C PHE A 10 -15.92 0.19 -5.19
N GLU A 11 -17.06 -0.14 -5.79
CA GLU A 11 -17.34 -0.29 -7.24
C GLU A 11 -16.91 -1.57 -7.96
N THR A 12 -17.95 -2.34 -8.30
CA THR A 12 -17.92 -3.42 -9.30
C THR A 12 -17.38 -2.95 -10.67
N PHE A 13 -17.45 -1.64 -10.98
CA PHE A 13 -17.02 -1.06 -12.26
C PHE A 13 -15.51 -1.14 -12.49
N ASN A 14 -14.69 -1.06 -11.43
CA ASN A 14 -13.23 -1.12 -11.53
C ASN A 14 -12.65 -2.51 -11.25
N ARG A 15 -13.48 -3.52 -10.96
CA ARG A 15 -13.01 -4.91 -10.76
C ARG A 15 -12.21 -5.42 -11.95
N ASN A 16 -12.66 -5.11 -13.16
CA ASN A 16 -11.96 -5.48 -14.38
C ASN A 16 -10.60 -4.77 -14.50
N LEU A 17 -10.53 -3.49 -14.13
CA LEU A 17 -9.28 -2.73 -14.11
C LEU A 17 -8.26 -3.41 -13.19
N TYR A 18 -8.60 -3.64 -11.93
CA TYR A 18 -7.65 -4.23 -10.99
C TYR A 18 -7.24 -5.66 -11.37
N ARG A 19 -8.17 -6.47 -11.89
CA ARG A 19 -7.85 -7.80 -12.43
C ARG A 19 -6.88 -7.71 -13.60
N GLN A 20 -7.13 -6.79 -14.54
CA GLN A 20 -6.21 -6.52 -15.66
C GLN A 20 -4.84 -6.04 -15.16
N SER A 21 -4.79 -5.20 -14.13
CA SER A 21 -3.53 -4.75 -13.53
C SER A 21 -2.73 -5.91 -12.95
N GLY A 22 -3.39 -6.84 -12.25
CA GLY A 22 -2.76 -8.03 -11.71
C GLY A 22 -2.21 -8.96 -12.79
N LEU A 23 -2.98 -9.16 -13.87
CA LEU A 23 -2.53 -9.93 -15.04
C LEU A 23 -1.35 -9.26 -15.73
N LEU A 24 -1.42 -7.95 -15.96
CA LEU A 24 -0.34 -7.16 -16.55
C LEU A 24 0.92 -7.24 -15.69
N ALA A 25 0.80 -7.09 -14.37
CA ALA A 25 1.90 -7.19 -13.43
C ALA A 25 2.60 -8.55 -13.53
N SER A 26 1.82 -9.62 -13.50
CA SER A 26 2.33 -11.01 -13.58
C SER A 26 2.95 -11.31 -14.94
N SER A 27 2.41 -10.75 -16.04
CA SER A 27 2.94 -10.98 -17.40
C SER A 27 4.38 -10.49 -17.60
N LYS A 28 4.77 -9.40 -16.91
CA LYS A 28 6.12 -8.84 -16.97
C LYS A 28 7.03 -9.30 -15.83
N CYS A 29 6.50 -10.07 -14.88
CA CYS A 29 7.22 -10.63 -13.76
C CYS A 29 6.66 -12.04 -13.44
N PRO A 30 7.11 -13.10 -14.15
CA PRO A 30 6.51 -14.43 -14.05
C PRO A 30 6.54 -15.08 -12.65
N ASP A 31 7.49 -14.65 -11.81
CA ASP A 31 7.61 -15.12 -10.43
C ASP A 31 6.67 -14.39 -9.44
N LEU A 32 5.89 -13.42 -9.93
CA LEU A 32 4.91 -12.64 -9.18
C LEU A 32 3.49 -13.09 -9.55
N GLU A 33 2.70 -13.42 -8.54
CA GLU A 33 1.26 -13.64 -8.63
C GLU A 33 0.53 -12.49 -7.95
N VAL A 34 -0.47 -11.91 -8.63
CA VAL A 34 -1.34 -10.88 -8.04
C VAL A 34 -2.78 -11.38 -7.99
N LYS A 35 -3.28 -11.63 -6.78
CA LYS A 35 -4.66 -12.07 -6.51
C LYS A 35 -5.50 -10.87 -6.14
N VAL A 36 -6.57 -10.62 -6.89
CA VAL A 36 -7.39 -9.43 -6.75
C VAL A 36 -8.78 -9.80 -6.26
N PHE A 37 -9.20 -9.18 -5.17
CA PHE A 37 -10.51 -9.33 -4.55
C PHE A 37 -11.17 -7.97 -4.37
N SER A 38 -12.50 -7.95 -4.29
CA SER A 38 -13.23 -6.78 -3.82
C SER A 38 -13.68 -6.98 -2.36
N ASP A 39 -14.08 -5.91 -1.71
CA ASP A 39 -14.84 -5.95 -0.45
C ASP A 39 -15.96 -7.03 -0.43
N LYS A 40 -16.73 -7.17 -1.51
CA LYS A 40 -17.78 -8.20 -1.65
C LYS A 40 -17.25 -9.63 -1.51
N SER A 41 -16.00 -9.89 -1.91
CA SER A 41 -15.42 -11.24 -1.82
C SER A 41 -15.18 -11.65 -0.36
N LEU A 42 -15.04 -10.69 0.55
CA LEU A 42 -14.92 -10.95 1.98
C LEU A 42 -16.19 -11.59 2.57
N THR A 43 -17.33 -11.40 1.94
CA THR A 43 -18.61 -11.97 2.36
C THR A 43 -19.09 -13.10 1.45
N SER A 44 -18.90 -12.98 0.13
CA SER A 44 -19.38 -13.98 -0.83
C SER A 44 -18.48 -15.21 -0.95
N GLU A 45 -17.17 -15.07 -0.70
CA GLU A 45 -16.17 -16.14 -0.87
C GLU A 45 -15.06 -16.07 0.21
N PRO A 46 -15.42 -15.97 1.51
CA PRO A 46 -14.46 -15.70 2.59
C PRO A 46 -13.33 -16.75 2.67
N GLU A 47 -13.63 -18.02 2.38
CA GLU A 47 -12.66 -19.11 2.40
C GLU A 47 -11.56 -18.94 1.35
N ILE A 48 -11.91 -18.45 0.16
CA ILE A 48 -10.95 -18.21 -0.94
C ILE A 48 -10.02 -17.05 -0.56
N VAL A 49 -10.60 -15.98 0.01
CA VAL A 49 -9.80 -14.83 0.45
C VAL A 49 -8.87 -15.21 1.60
N GLU A 50 -9.35 -16.01 2.56
CA GLU A 50 -8.55 -16.47 3.70
C GLU A 50 -7.37 -17.32 3.25
N GLN A 51 -7.58 -18.27 2.33
CA GLN A 51 -6.50 -19.08 1.75
C GLN A 51 -5.48 -18.22 0.99
N ALA A 52 -5.93 -17.19 0.28
CA ALA A 52 -5.05 -16.26 -0.40
C ALA A 52 -4.20 -15.46 0.60
N LEU A 53 -4.81 -14.94 1.68
CA LEU A 53 -4.12 -14.20 2.73
C LEU A 53 -3.11 -15.07 3.49
N ALA A 54 -3.42 -16.34 3.74
CA ALA A 54 -2.56 -17.26 4.48
C ALA A 54 -1.20 -17.52 3.80
N THR A 55 -1.12 -17.32 2.49
CA THR A 55 0.10 -17.54 1.68
C THR A 55 0.69 -16.26 1.12
N ALA A 56 0.13 -15.10 1.47
CA ALA A 56 0.50 -13.81 0.92
C ALA A 56 1.88 -13.34 1.41
N ASP A 57 2.74 -12.88 0.49
CA ASP A 57 3.93 -12.11 0.86
C ASP A 57 3.57 -10.63 1.13
N VAL A 58 2.53 -10.13 0.46
CA VAL A 58 2.06 -8.74 0.56
C VAL A 58 0.55 -8.71 0.66
N PHE A 59 0.06 -7.97 1.66
CA PHE A 59 -1.32 -7.57 1.77
C PHE A 59 -1.47 -6.12 1.37
N PHE A 60 -2.33 -5.86 0.39
CA PHE A 60 -2.73 -4.53 -0.01
C PHE A 60 -4.25 -4.40 0.17
N ALA A 61 -4.68 -3.37 0.91
CA ALA A 61 -6.09 -3.03 1.02
C ALA A 61 -6.34 -1.54 0.80
N SER A 62 -7.47 -1.23 0.17
CA SER A 62 -7.94 0.15 0.09
C SER A 62 -9.46 0.25 0.09
N LEU A 63 -10.00 1.36 0.60
CA LEU A 63 -11.43 1.67 0.64
C LEU A 63 -12.29 0.67 1.43
N ILE A 64 -11.73 0.03 2.47
CA ILE A 64 -12.48 -0.91 3.34
C ILE A 64 -12.91 -0.20 4.63
N PHE A 65 -14.22 -0.06 4.83
CA PHE A 65 -14.79 0.70 5.95
C PHE A 65 -15.82 -0.07 6.78
N ASP A 66 -16.33 -1.19 6.27
CA ASP A 66 -17.28 -2.02 7.00
C ASP A 66 -16.61 -2.65 8.23
N TYR A 67 -17.25 -2.52 9.40
CA TYR A 67 -16.65 -2.92 10.67
C TYR A 67 -16.31 -4.42 10.74
N ASP A 68 -17.20 -5.27 10.25
CA ASP A 68 -17.03 -6.72 10.28
C ASP A 68 -15.90 -7.13 9.33
N GLN A 69 -15.87 -6.55 8.12
CA GLN A 69 -14.79 -6.76 7.15
C GLN A 69 -13.43 -6.29 7.68
N VAL A 70 -13.38 -5.11 8.31
CA VAL A 70 -12.17 -4.57 8.93
C VAL A 70 -11.68 -5.50 10.03
N THR A 71 -12.55 -5.92 10.94
CA THR A 71 -12.20 -6.80 12.05
C THR A 71 -11.70 -8.16 11.53
N TRP A 72 -12.39 -8.73 10.55
CA TRP A 72 -12.03 -9.99 9.92
C TRP A 72 -10.65 -9.94 9.24
N LEU A 73 -10.39 -8.87 8.47
CA LEU A 73 -9.11 -8.67 7.80
C LEU A 73 -7.98 -8.47 8.80
N ARG A 74 -8.20 -7.71 9.89
CA ARG A 74 -7.15 -7.46 10.88
C ARG A 74 -6.61 -8.74 11.50
N GLN A 75 -7.48 -9.69 11.80
CA GLN A 75 -7.09 -10.97 12.39
C GLN A 75 -6.22 -11.81 11.44
N ARG A 76 -6.52 -11.77 10.14
CA ARG A 76 -5.88 -12.62 9.13
C ARG A 76 -4.65 -11.99 8.49
N ALA A 77 -4.65 -10.67 8.31
CA ALA A 77 -3.56 -9.96 7.65
C ALA A 77 -2.41 -9.59 8.59
N ALA A 78 -2.60 -9.62 9.92
CA ALA A 78 -1.62 -9.14 10.89
C ALA A 78 -0.26 -9.88 10.88
N GLN A 79 -0.19 -11.11 10.35
CA GLN A 79 1.05 -11.87 10.24
C GLN A 79 1.79 -11.66 8.90
N ILE A 80 1.12 -11.06 7.91
CA ILE A 80 1.71 -10.82 6.59
C ILE A 80 2.80 -9.75 6.74
N PRO A 81 4.03 -9.98 6.24
CA PRO A 81 5.18 -9.13 6.57
C PRO A 81 5.10 -7.73 5.97
N ILE A 82 4.53 -7.61 4.76
CA ILE A 82 4.33 -6.34 4.06
C ILE A 82 2.83 -6.08 3.99
N ARG A 83 2.41 -4.96 4.57
CA ARG A 83 1.00 -4.56 4.67
C ARG A 83 0.89 -3.12 4.23
N LEU A 84 0.07 -2.88 3.22
CA LEU A 84 -0.14 -1.56 2.63
C LEU A 84 -1.63 -1.29 2.66
N VAL A 85 -2.07 -0.42 3.57
CA VAL A 85 -3.49 -0.10 3.72
C VAL A 85 -3.67 1.40 3.52
N PHE A 86 -4.43 1.76 2.49
CA PHE A 86 -4.66 3.13 2.09
C PHE A 86 -6.15 3.47 2.12
N GLU A 87 -6.50 4.70 2.50
CA GLU A 87 -7.89 5.21 2.50
C GLU A 87 -8.94 4.19 3.02
N SER A 88 -8.73 3.63 4.21
CA SER A 88 -9.63 2.62 4.82
C SER A 88 -9.93 3.01 6.27
N ALA A 89 -10.67 2.18 7.02
CA ALA A 89 -10.83 2.38 8.46
C ALA A 89 -9.46 2.50 9.17
N LEU A 90 -9.36 3.40 10.15
CA LEU A 90 -8.10 3.73 10.82
C LEU A 90 -7.46 2.50 11.48
N GLU A 91 -8.29 1.59 12.01
CA GLU A 91 -7.89 0.33 12.60
C GLU A 91 -7.22 -0.60 11.59
N LEU A 92 -7.68 -0.61 10.33
CA LEU A 92 -7.05 -1.37 9.27
C LEU A 92 -5.79 -0.65 8.77
N MET A 93 -5.85 0.69 8.59
CA MET A 93 -4.71 1.51 8.19
C MET A 93 -3.52 1.36 9.14
N SER A 94 -3.79 1.17 10.45
CA SER A 94 -2.78 0.94 11.47
C SER A 94 -1.93 -0.32 11.26
N LEU A 95 -2.37 -1.26 10.40
CA LEU A 95 -1.57 -2.44 10.05
C LEU A 95 -0.42 -2.12 9.11
N THR A 96 -0.41 -0.95 8.47
CA THR A 96 0.57 -0.59 7.45
C THR A 96 1.99 -0.77 7.95
N ARG A 97 2.76 -1.61 7.25
CA ARG A 97 4.16 -1.92 7.50
C ARG A 97 4.86 -2.24 6.18
N LEU A 98 5.98 -1.55 5.94
CA LEU A 98 6.84 -1.72 4.77
C LEU A 98 8.29 -1.57 5.25
N GLY A 99 9.03 -2.67 5.35
CA GLY A 99 10.37 -2.65 5.96
C GLY A 99 10.33 -2.07 7.37
N GLU A 100 11.16 -1.06 7.63
CA GLU A 100 11.24 -0.34 8.91
C GLU A 100 10.17 0.75 9.07
N PHE A 101 9.41 1.06 8.01
CA PHE A 101 8.29 1.99 8.10
C PHE A 101 7.02 1.27 8.54
N ALA A 102 6.36 1.79 9.58
CA ALA A 102 5.04 1.34 10.01
C ALA A 102 4.21 2.50 10.57
N ILE A 103 2.89 2.45 10.37
CA ILE A 103 1.95 3.41 10.97
C ILE A 103 1.66 2.97 12.41
N GLY A 104 1.70 3.90 13.36
CA GLY A 104 1.44 3.60 14.78
C GLY A 104 2.68 3.20 15.59
N ASP A 105 3.74 2.74 14.92
CA ASP A 105 5.03 2.48 15.55
C ASP A 105 5.90 3.73 15.60
N LYS A 106 6.76 3.83 16.64
CA LYS A 106 7.84 4.82 16.73
C LYS A 106 9.17 4.14 16.41
N PRO A 107 9.55 4.01 15.13
CA PRO A 107 10.79 3.34 14.77
C PRO A 107 12.01 4.07 15.36
N LYS A 108 12.87 3.29 16.03
CA LYS A 108 14.13 3.78 16.61
C LYS A 108 15.06 4.21 15.48
N GLY A 109 15.65 5.40 15.58
CA GLY A 109 16.61 5.93 14.58
C GLY A 109 16.01 6.81 13.47
N MET A 110 14.67 6.93 13.40
CA MET A 110 14.02 7.83 12.45
C MET A 110 14.21 9.32 12.83
N PRO A 111 14.40 10.25 11.86
CA PRO A 111 14.56 11.67 12.18
C PRO A 111 13.36 12.28 12.93
N LYS A 112 13.63 13.17 13.90
CA LYS A 112 12.60 13.82 14.73
C LYS A 112 11.42 14.44 13.94
N PRO A 113 11.63 15.14 12.81
CA PRO A 113 10.52 15.70 12.03
C PRO A 113 9.58 14.62 11.48
N ILE A 114 10.12 13.46 11.10
CA ILE A 114 9.32 12.34 10.60
C ILE A 114 8.60 11.65 11.75
N GLN A 115 9.29 11.39 12.86
CA GLN A 115 8.66 10.85 14.06
C GLN A 115 7.49 11.73 14.55
N PHE A 116 7.64 13.06 14.46
CA PHE A 116 6.58 13.99 14.78
C PHE A 116 5.36 13.80 13.87
N ILE A 117 5.56 13.69 12.56
CA ILE A 117 4.43 13.50 11.63
C ILE A 117 3.78 12.13 11.84
N LEU A 118 4.56 11.05 11.97
CA LEU A 118 4.01 9.72 12.21
C LEU A 118 3.25 9.64 13.54
N SER A 119 3.69 10.38 14.56
CA SER A 119 2.95 10.45 15.83
C SER A 119 1.54 11.02 15.68
N LYS A 120 1.31 11.88 14.67
CA LYS A 120 -0.02 12.40 14.35
C LYS A 120 -0.96 11.33 13.82
N PHE A 121 -0.46 10.21 13.30
CA PHE A 121 -1.30 9.09 12.87
C PHE A 121 -1.79 8.24 14.06
N SER A 122 -1.12 8.34 15.21
CA SER A 122 -1.43 7.54 16.39
C SER A 122 -2.06 8.33 17.54
N SER A 123 -1.87 9.65 17.61
CA SER A 123 -2.34 10.51 18.72
C SER A 123 -3.52 11.40 18.33
N GLY A 124 -4.46 11.61 19.25
CA GLY A 124 -5.57 12.58 19.06
C GLY A 124 -6.88 11.94 18.63
N LYS A 125 -7.85 12.78 18.26
CA LYS A 125 -9.14 12.34 17.72
C LYS A 125 -8.96 11.69 16.35
N GLU A 126 -9.90 10.85 15.92
CA GLU A 126 -9.83 10.18 14.61
C GLU A 126 -9.72 11.17 13.44
N GLU A 127 -10.44 12.29 13.52
CA GLU A 127 -10.36 13.41 12.56
C GLU A 127 -8.95 13.98 12.45
N ASP A 128 -8.27 14.17 13.58
CA ASP A 128 -6.89 14.68 13.61
C ASP A 128 -5.91 13.72 12.95
N LYS A 129 -6.13 12.41 13.13
CA LYS A 129 -5.30 11.35 12.52
C LYS A 129 -5.44 11.36 11.00
N LEU A 130 -6.67 11.43 10.51
CA LEU A 130 -6.96 11.49 9.07
C LEU A 130 -6.42 12.78 8.45
N ALA A 131 -6.62 13.93 9.10
CA ALA A 131 -6.07 15.20 8.65
C ALA A 131 -4.53 15.19 8.60
N GLY A 132 -3.90 14.59 9.62
CA GLY A 132 -2.47 14.35 9.66
C GLY A 132 -2.00 13.49 8.49
N TYR A 133 -2.68 12.39 8.22
CA TYR A 133 -2.39 11.47 7.11
C TYR A 133 -2.45 12.20 5.75
N LEU A 134 -3.55 12.90 5.46
CA LEU A 134 -3.72 13.63 4.20
C LEU A 134 -2.67 14.73 4.03
N SER A 135 -2.37 15.47 5.11
CA SER A 135 -1.31 16.48 5.11
C SER A 135 0.06 15.87 4.79
N PHE A 136 0.36 14.70 5.36
CA PHE A 136 1.61 14.02 5.09
C PHE A 136 1.72 13.50 3.66
N LEU A 137 0.65 12.96 3.08
CA LEU A 137 0.67 12.56 1.66
C LEU A 137 0.98 13.74 0.73
N LYS A 138 0.47 14.93 1.06
CA LYS A 138 0.72 16.16 0.29
C LYS A 138 2.12 16.75 0.49
N THR A 139 2.64 16.71 1.72
CA THR A 139 3.87 17.42 2.10
C THR A 139 5.10 16.53 2.26
N GLY A 140 4.88 15.23 2.48
CA GLY A 140 5.90 14.21 2.67
C GLY A 140 6.96 14.19 1.59
N PRO A 141 6.61 14.18 0.28
CA PRO A 141 7.62 14.14 -0.79
C PRO A 141 8.59 15.32 -0.71
N LYS A 142 8.07 16.53 -0.44
CA LYS A 142 8.89 17.75 -0.27
C LYS A 142 9.78 17.67 0.97
N LEU A 143 9.25 17.16 2.08
CA LEU A 143 9.99 17.02 3.32
C LEU A 143 11.13 16.01 3.20
N LEU A 144 10.90 14.89 2.52
CA LEU A 144 11.89 13.83 2.38
C LEU A 144 13.07 14.22 1.49
N LYS A 145 12.92 15.23 0.61
CA LYS A 145 14.01 15.76 -0.23
C LYS A 145 15.23 16.20 0.59
N PHE A 146 15.01 16.69 1.81
CA PHE A 146 16.07 17.18 2.69
C PHE A 146 16.66 16.12 3.62
N ILE A 147 16.14 14.89 3.59
CA ILE A 147 16.57 13.79 4.47
C ILE A 147 17.38 12.77 3.65
N PRO A 148 18.55 12.31 4.14
CA PRO A 148 19.35 11.29 3.46
C PRO A 148 18.50 10.06 3.14
N ALA A 149 18.49 9.66 1.86
CA ALA A 149 17.58 8.62 1.35
C ALA A 149 17.66 7.31 2.16
N LYS A 150 18.86 6.87 2.54
CA LYS A 150 19.09 5.65 3.33
C LYS A 150 18.36 5.64 4.69
N LYS A 151 18.08 6.79 5.29
CA LYS A 151 17.42 6.87 6.62
C LYS A 151 15.90 6.75 6.57
N VAL A 152 15.31 6.97 5.39
CA VAL A 152 13.85 7.05 5.19
C VAL A 152 13.46 6.32 3.91
N GLN A 153 14.25 5.32 3.51
CA GLN A 153 14.07 4.63 2.23
C GLN A 153 12.71 3.96 2.15
N ASP A 154 12.30 3.27 3.21
CA ASP A 154 11.00 2.60 3.25
C ASP A 154 9.83 3.59 3.23
N LEU A 155 9.97 4.72 3.92
CA LEU A 155 8.97 5.79 3.89
C LEU A 155 8.87 6.45 2.50
N ARG A 156 9.99 6.65 1.82
CA ARG A 156 10.01 7.14 0.43
C ARG A 156 9.34 6.13 -0.50
N ASN A 157 9.66 4.84 -0.36
CA ASN A 157 9.06 3.77 -1.16
C ASN A 157 7.55 3.68 -0.91
N TRP A 158 7.10 3.83 0.33
CA TRP A 158 5.68 3.87 0.67
C TRP A 158 4.95 5.01 -0.06
N LEU A 159 5.54 6.21 -0.11
CA LEU A 159 4.99 7.34 -0.88
C LEU A 159 5.03 7.12 -2.39
N ILE A 160 6.05 6.45 -2.93
CA ILE A 160 6.12 6.08 -4.36
C ILE A 160 4.99 5.11 -4.71
N ILE A 161 4.80 4.06 -3.89
CA ILE A 161 3.72 3.09 -4.03
C ILE A 161 2.37 3.80 -3.98
N TYR A 162 2.18 4.68 -3.00
CA TYR A 162 0.98 5.52 -2.91
C TYR A 162 0.79 6.39 -4.16
N GLY A 163 1.86 6.96 -4.71
CA GLY A 163 1.80 7.77 -5.95
C GLY A 163 1.21 6.99 -7.12
N TYR A 164 1.63 5.73 -7.33
CA TYR A 164 1.03 4.86 -8.34
C TYR A 164 -0.42 4.50 -8.01
N TRP A 165 -0.71 4.11 -6.77
CA TRP A 165 -2.08 3.79 -6.35
C TRP A 165 -3.05 4.96 -6.59
N ASN A 166 -2.67 6.14 -6.12
CA ASN A 166 -3.49 7.35 -6.18
C ASN A 166 -3.66 7.88 -7.61
N ALA A 167 -2.69 7.64 -8.50
CA ALA A 167 -2.84 7.98 -9.91
C ALA A 167 -3.90 7.10 -10.61
N GLY A 168 -4.14 5.89 -10.09
CA GLY A 168 -5.14 4.95 -10.62
C GLY A 168 -4.81 4.46 -12.04
N GLY A 169 -5.70 3.64 -12.62
CA GLY A 169 -5.47 3.09 -13.95
C GLY A 169 -4.64 1.80 -13.96
N THR A 170 -4.84 1.00 -15.01
CA THR A 170 -4.27 -0.36 -15.11
C THR A 170 -2.74 -0.35 -15.04
N GLU A 171 -2.10 0.57 -15.75
CA GLU A 171 -0.64 0.65 -15.87
C GLU A 171 0.01 1.11 -14.56
N ASN A 172 -0.56 2.11 -13.89
CA ASN A 172 -0.02 2.57 -12.61
C ASN A 172 -0.16 1.50 -11.53
N VAL A 173 -1.30 0.80 -11.45
CA VAL A 173 -1.48 -0.30 -10.47
C VAL A 173 -0.53 -1.47 -10.77
N ALA A 174 -0.29 -1.80 -12.05
CA ALA A 174 0.71 -2.80 -12.40
C ALA A 174 2.14 -2.35 -12.01
N ALA A 175 2.48 -1.09 -12.27
CA ALA A 175 3.76 -0.50 -11.87
C ALA A 175 3.94 -0.48 -10.35
N MET A 176 2.89 -0.20 -9.59
CA MET A 176 2.87 -0.32 -8.14
C MET A 176 3.28 -1.74 -7.69
N CYS A 177 2.66 -2.78 -8.26
CA CYS A 177 3.01 -4.16 -7.98
C CYS A 177 4.48 -4.47 -8.31
N TRP A 178 4.99 -3.93 -9.43
CA TRP A 178 6.40 -4.08 -9.80
C TRP A 178 7.37 -3.37 -8.86
N VAL A 179 7.04 -2.19 -8.36
CA VAL A 179 7.85 -1.49 -7.35
C VAL A 179 7.98 -2.35 -6.09
N ILE A 180 6.87 -2.92 -5.62
CA ILE A 180 6.86 -3.81 -4.46
C ILE A 180 7.69 -5.06 -4.74
N ALA A 181 7.47 -5.70 -5.89
CA ALA A 181 8.17 -6.91 -6.30
C ALA A 181 9.69 -6.72 -6.36
N GLN A 182 10.15 -5.64 -6.99
CA GLN A 182 11.56 -5.34 -7.15
C GLN A 182 12.22 -4.95 -5.82
N LYS A 183 11.59 -4.06 -5.05
CA LYS A 183 12.23 -3.48 -3.86
C LYS A 183 12.12 -4.34 -2.60
N TYR A 184 11.07 -5.16 -2.48
CA TYR A 184 10.77 -5.90 -1.25
C TYR A 184 10.64 -7.41 -1.41
N LEU A 185 10.37 -7.90 -2.63
CA LEU A 185 10.25 -9.35 -2.88
C LEU A 185 11.48 -9.95 -3.58
N GLY A 186 12.48 -9.11 -3.90
CA GLY A 186 13.73 -9.54 -4.54
C GLY A 186 13.55 -10.02 -5.99
N LEU A 187 12.42 -9.68 -6.62
CA LEU A 187 12.11 -10.13 -7.98
C LEU A 187 12.76 -9.22 -9.02
N LYS A 188 13.18 -9.82 -10.13
CA LYS A 188 13.69 -9.07 -11.27
C LYS A 188 12.53 -8.52 -12.09
N VAL A 189 12.39 -7.19 -12.10
CA VAL A 189 11.50 -6.46 -12.99
C VAL A 189 12.36 -5.68 -14.00
N ARG A 190 12.05 -5.81 -15.29
CA ARG A 190 12.83 -5.19 -16.37
C ARG A 190 12.77 -3.66 -16.36
N GLU A 191 11.57 -3.11 -16.32
CA GLU A 191 11.32 -1.67 -16.36
C GLU A 191 10.06 -1.35 -15.55
N ILE A 192 10.13 -0.28 -14.78
CA ILE A 192 9.00 0.27 -14.03
C ILE A 192 8.73 1.66 -14.63
N PRO A 193 7.63 1.84 -15.38
CA PRO A 193 7.25 3.13 -15.95
C PRO A 193 7.07 4.18 -14.86
N GLU A 194 7.35 5.45 -15.14
CA GLU A 194 6.99 6.54 -14.23
C GLU A 194 5.47 6.64 -14.02
N VAL A 195 5.05 7.26 -12.92
CA VAL A 195 3.64 7.47 -12.60
C VAL A 195 2.96 8.31 -13.70
N ILE A 196 1.93 7.75 -14.32
CA ILE A 196 1.15 8.41 -15.36
C ILE A 196 0.03 9.22 -14.71
N GLY A 197 0.07 10.55 -14.82
CA GLY A 197 -0.97 11.46 -14.32
C GLY A 197 -0.43 12.76 -13.68
N LEU A 198 -1.35 13.67 -13.27
CA LEU A 198 -1.03 15.03 -12.79
C LEU A 198 -0.10 15.10 -11.57
N PHE A 199 0.06 13.99 -10.84
CA PHE A 199 0.96 13.89 -9.67
C PHE A 199 2.35 13.31 -9.99
N GLY A 200 2.61 12.84 -11.21
CA GLY A 200 3.90 12.24 -11.61
C GLY A 200 5.10 13.18 -11.40
N ASN A 201 4.91 14.49 -11.61
CA ASN A 201 5.95 15.50 -11.44
C ASN A 201 6.42 15.72 -9.98
N CYS A 202 5.67 15.25 -8.99
CA CYS A 202 6.06 15.40 -7.58
C CYS A 202 7.05 14.30 -7.11
N TYR A 203 7.13 13.18 -7.83
CA TYR A 203 7.92 12.00 -7.44
C TYR A 203 9.04 11.66 -8.42
N ALA A 204 9.01 12.21 -9.65
CA ALA A 204 9.95 11.90 -10.73
C ALA A 204 11.33 12.60 -10.66
N ASN A 205 11.66 13.32 -9.58
CA ASN A 205 12.98 13.97 -9.46
C ASN A 205 13.55 13.83 -8.03
N ASN A 206 14.33 12.75 -7.80
CA ASN A 206 15.57 12.63 -7.00
C ASN A 206 15.86 11.19 -6.55
#